data_AF-A0A7V5KUQ2-F1
#
_entry.id   AF-A0A7V5KUQ2-F1
#
_cell.length_a   1.000
_cell.length_b   1.000
_cell.length_c   1.000
_cell.angle_alpha   90.00
_cell.angle_beta   90.00
_cell.angle_gamma   90.00
#
_symmetry.space_group_name_H-M   'P 1'
#
loop_
_entity.id
_entity.type
_entity.pdbx_description
1 polymer ?
#
loop_
_entity_poly.entity_id
_entity_poly.type
_entity_poly.pdbx_seq_one_letter_code
_entity_poly.pdbx_strand_id
1 'polypeptide(L)'
;IGPEDVRELVRRLDEIPAGRRDFILPRALRSAIQRFGATRNVQDAATALNSVCDLEGERMESELSTIRYIAWAIPSVGFIGTVRGIGAALAQAPQAVEGDITGVTQSLGVAFNSTFIALVISIVLMFIIHQLQLMQERLVLDTETYGDHHLIARLRIHP
;
A
#
# COMPACT_ATOMS: atom_id res chain seq x y z
N ILE A 1 32.90 3.89 -11.68
CA ILE A 1 32.71 4.46 -10.35
C ILE A 1 33.55 3.65 -9.39
N GLY A 2 34.64 4.22 -8.90
CA GLY A 2 35.56 3.59 -7.96
C GLY A 2 35.30 4.00 -6.51
N PRO A 3 35.99 3.39 -5.52
CA PRO A 3 35.88 3.77 -4.11
C PRO A 3 36.17 5.25 -3.84
N GLU A 4 37.01 5.87 -4.66
CA GLU A 4 37.36 7.29 -4.63
C GLU A 4 36.17 8.23 -4.93
N ASP A 5 35.21 7.78 -5.75
CA ASP A 5 34.05 8.58 -6.17
C ASP A 5 32.95 8.60 -5.10
N VAL A 6 33.00 7.70 -4.11
CA VAL A 6 31.96 7.50 -3.09
C VAL A 6 31.63 8.80 -2.36
N ARG A 7 32.66 9.56 -1.95
CA ARG A 7 32.47 10.77 -1.15
C ARG A 7 31.74 11.87 -1.94
N GLU A 8 32.04 11.99 -3.24
CA GLU A 8 31.38 12.93 -4.13
C GLU A 8 29.95 12.49 -4.45
N LEU A 9 29.72 11.20 -4.67
CA LEU A 9 28.37 10.67 -4.94
C LEU A 9 27.43 10.84 -3.74
N VAL A 10 27.90 10.57 -2.52
CA VAL A 10 27.12 10.82 -1.29
C VAL A 10 26.80 12.31 -1.16
N ARG A 11 27.78 13.18 -1.42
CA ARG A 11 27.59 14.64 -1.39
C ARG A 11 26.49 15.10 -2.35
N ARG A 12 26.45 14.56 -3.58
CA ARG A 12 25.38 14.85 -4.55
C ARG A 12 24.00 14.38 -4.08
N LEU A 13 23.93 13.22 -3.41
CA LEU A 13 22.69 12.76 -2.78
C LEU A 13 22.28 13.64 -1.60
N ASP A 14 23.24 14.27 -0.92
CA ASP A 14 23.03 15.28 0.12
C ASP A 14 22.73 16.69 -0.40
N GLU A 15 22.70 16.90 -1.72
CA GLU A 15 22.23 18.17 -2.31
C GLU A 15 20.74 18.11 -2.67
N ILE A 16 20.14 16.91 -2.67
CA ILE A 16 18.70 16.72 -2.92
C ILE A 16 17.88 17.45 -1.83
N PRO A 17 16.72 18.07 -2.12
CA PRO A 17 15.87 18.67 -1.09
C PRO A 17 15.45 17.65 -0.02
N ALA A 18 15.39 18.07 1.26
CA ALA A 18 15.14 17.17 2.39
C ALA A 18 13.92 16.26 2.19
N GLY A 19 12.78 16.81 1.72
CA GLY A 19 11.56 16.02 1.49
C GLY A 19 11.66 14.97 0.36
N ARG A 20 12.69 15.03 -0.50
CA ARG A 20 12.94 14.00 -1.53
C ARG A 20 14.05 13.03 -1.14
N ARG A 21 14.85 13.34 -0.11
CA ARG A 21 15.91 12.43 0.36
C ARG A 21 15.34 11.17 1.00
N ASP A 22 14.16 11.27 1.58
CA ASP A 22 13.50 10.16 2.27
C ASP A 22 12.78 9.20 1.31
N PHE A 23 12.75 9.50 0.01
CA PHE A 23 12.21 8.59 -0.99
C PHE A 23 13.08 7.34 -1.12
N ILE A 24 12.44 6.24 -1.54
CA ILE A 24 13.06 4.92 -1.67
C ILE A 24 14.35 4.96 -2.51
N LEU A 25 14.32 5.61 -3.68
CA LEU A 25 15.45 5.62 -4.60
C LEU A 25 16.71 6.32 -4.03
N PRO A 26 16.66 7.57 -3.56
CA PRO A 26 17.82 8.20 -2.92
C PRO A 26 18.35 7.45 -1.70
N ARG A 27 17.47 6.85 -0.89
CA ARG A 27 17.88 6.02 0.27
C ARG A 27 18.59 4.74 -0.16
N ALA A 28 18.04 4.04 -1.15
CA ALA A 28 18.63 2.80 -1.68
C ALA A 28 20.00 3.08 -2.31
N LEU A 29 20.11 4.11 -3.16
CA LEU A 29 21.38 4.51 -3.76
C LEU A 29 22.42 4.91 -2.70
N ARG A 30 22.01 5.70 -1.69
CA ARG A 30 22.90 6.11 -0.59
C ARG A 30 23.43 4.90 0.16
N SER A 31 22.56 3.97 0.52
CA SER A 31 22.92 2.74 1.23
C SER A 31 23.96 1.93 0.44
N ALA A 32 23.69 1.70 -0.85
CA ALA A 32 24.59 0.97 -1.74
C ALA A 32 25.96 1.66 -1.89
N ILE A 33 25.99 2.98 -2.11
CA ILE A 33 27.23 3.77 -2.25
C ILE A 33 28.05 3.74 -0.95
N GLN A 34 27.41 3.94 0.20
CA GLN A 34 28.09 3.90 1.51
C GLN A 34 28.65 2.51 1.79
N ARG A 35 27.89 1.46 1.49
CA ARG A 35 28.33 0.08 1.65
C ARG A 35 29.52 -0.23 0.75
N PHE A 36 29.47 0.18 -0.51
CA PHE A 36 30.59 0.04 -1.45
C PHE A 36 31.86 0.74 -0.96
N GLY A 37 31.75 1.96 -0.41
CA GLY A 37 32.89 2.68 0.13
C GLY A 37 33.54 2.01 1.35
N ALA A 38 32.73 1.34 2.18
CA ALA A 38 33.21 0.64 3.36
C ALA A 38 33.85 -0.71 3.05
N THR A 39 33.25 -1.50 2.15
CA THR A 39 33.69 -2.88 1.89
C THR A 39 34.53 -3.04 0.63
N ARG A 40 34.48 -2.05 -0.28
CA ARG A 40 35.08 -2.10 -1.63
C ARG A 40 34.60 -3.31 -2.44
N ASN A 41 33.40 -3.80 -2.16
CA ASN A 41 32.82 -4.97 -2.80
C ASN A 41 31.49 -4.59 -3.47
N VAL A 42 31.38 -4.88 -4.78
CA VAL A 42 30.18 -4.61 -5.58
C VAL A 42 28.99 -5.44 -5.09
N GLN A 43 29.24 -6.68 -4.66
CA GLN A 43 28.19 -7.57 -4.17
C GLN A 43 27.55 -7.02 -2.89
N ASP A 44 28.36 -6.51 -1.96
CA ASP A 44 27.84 -5.92 -0.72
C ASP A 44 27.00 -4.67 -1.02
N ALA A 45 27.38 -3.89 -2.03
CA ALA A 45 26.62 -2.73 -2.47
C ALA A 45 25.25 -3.12 -3.07
N ALA A 46 25.21 -4.15 -3.91
CA ALA A 46 23.97 -4.70 -4.46
C ALA A 46 23.07 -5.26 -3.36
N THR A 47 23.62 -6.02 -2.42
CA THR A 47 22.85 -6.50 -1.26
C THR A 47 22.28 -5.34 -0.44
N ALA A 48 23.05 -4.28 -0.20
CA ALA A 48 22.57 -3.11 0.54
C ALA A 48 21.50 -2.31 -0.22
N LEU A 49 21.54 -2.29 -1.56
CA LEU A 49 20.48 -1.72 -2.40
C LEU A 49 19.18 -2.51 -2.20
N ASN A 50 19.24 -3.82 -2.43
CA ASN A 50 18.07 -4.70 -2.41
C ASN A 50 17.45 -4.77 -1.02
N SER A 51 18.26 -4.84 0.04
CA SER A 51 17.76 -4.80 1.42
C SER A 51 16.97 -3.52 1.73
N VAL A 52 17.33 -2.37 1.17
CA VAL A 52 16.53 -1.14 1.37
C VAL A 52 15.22 -1.21 0.59
N CYS A 53 15.26 -1.71 -0.66
CA CYS A 53 14.05 -1.89 -1.46
C CYS A 53 13.05 -2.85 -0.79
N ASP A 54 13.53 -3.98 -0.28
CA ASP A 54 12.74 -4.99 0.42
C ASP A 54 12.08 -4.41 1.68
N LEU A 55 12.86 -3.74 2.53
CA LEU A 55 12.36 -3.13 3.77
C LEU A 55 11.31 -2.04 3.51
N GLU A 56 11.51 -1.21 2.49
CA GLU A 56 10.51 -0.20 2.12
C GLU A 56 9.26 -0.85 1.50
N GLY A 57 9.40 -1.93 0.74
CA GLY A 57 8.29 -2.75 0.26
C GLY A 57 7.45 -3.32 1.40
N GLU A 58 8.07 -3.97 2.37
CA GLU A 58 7.40 -4.51 3.57
C GLU A 58 6.69 -3.40 4.37
N ARG A 59 7.33 -2.25 4.52
CA ARG A 59 6.73 -1.09 5.18
C ARG A 59 5.48 -0.60 4.45
N MET A 60 5.56 -0.44 3.13
CA MET A 60 4.43 -0.01 2.30
C MET A 60 3.27 -1.01 2.37
N GLU A 61 3.56 -2.31 2.37
CA GLU A 61 2.56 -3.37 2.55
C GLU A 61 1.90 -3.29 3.93
N SER A 62 2.70 -3.08 4.99
CA SER A 62 2.20 -2.95 6.37
C SER A 62 1.26 -1.77 6.54
N GLU A 63 1.64 -0.60 6.00
CA GLU A 63 0.82 0.60 6.00
C GLU A 63 -0.50 0.39 5.21
N LEU A 64 -0.43 -0.25 4.04
CA LEU A 64 -1.63 -0.56 3.22
C LEU A 64 -2.52 -1.61 3.88
N SER A 65 -1.96 -2.53 4.68
CA SER A 65 -2.71 -3.61 5.34
C SER A 65 -3.81 -3.09 6.26
N THR A 66 -3.56 -1.98 6.97
CA THR A 66 -4.58 -1.36 7.84
C THR A 66 -5.75 -0.81 7.01
N ILE A 67 -5.47 -0.17 5.87
CA ILE A 67 -6.48 0.33 4.95
C ILE A 67 -7.30 -0.84 4.37
N ARG A 68 -6.62 -1.91 3.96
CA ARG A 68 -7.24 -3.13 3.45
C ARG A 68 -8.14 -3.80 4.48
N TYR A 69 -7.72 -3.85 5.75
CA TYR A 69 -8.53 -4.37 6.85
C TYR A 69 -9.82 -3.56 7.05
N ILE A 70 -9.74 -2.23 7.05
CA ILE A 70 -10.92 -1.37 7.17
C ILE A 70 -11.87 -1.58 5.98
N ALA A 71 -11.33 -1.61 4.77
CA ALA A 71 -12.12 -1.84 3.56
C ALA A 71 -12.82 -3.21 3.57
N TRP A 72 -12.13 -4.26 4.05
CA TRP A 72 -12.70 -5.59 4.23
C TRP A 72 -13.87 -5.63 5.21
N ALA A 73 -13.92 -4.72 6.20
CA ALA A 73 -15.03 -4.66 7.15
C ALA A 73 -16.31 -4.01 6.60
N ILE A 74 -16.24 -3.25 5.50
CA ILE A 74 -17.38 -2.50 4.94
C ILE A 74 -18.59 -3.40 4.61
N PRO A 75 -18.43 -4.55 3.91
CA PRO A 75 -19.54 -5.48 3.66
C PRO A 75 -20.19 -6.00 4.95
N SER A 76 -19.40 -6.31 5.96
CA SER A 76 -19.89 -6.77 7.27
C SER A 76 -20.72 -5.70 7.98
N VAL A 77 -20.31 -4.43 7.89
CA VAL A 77 -21.10 -3.29 8.39
C VAL A 77 -22.42 -3.14 7.63
N GLY A 78 -22.40 -3.31 6.31
CA GLY A 78 -23.63 -3.36 5.49
C GLY A 78 -24.58 -4.46 5.95
N PHE A 79 -24.06 -5.66 6.18
CA PHE A 79 -24.80 -6.81 6.68
C PHE A 79 -25.41 -6.55 8.06
N ILE A 80 -24.68 -5.91 8.98
CA ILE A 80 -25.22 -5.49 10.29
C ILE A 80 -26.42 -4.55 10.09
N GLY A 81 -26.33 -3.61 9.15
CA GLY A 81 -27.46 -2.75 8.77
C GLY A 81 -28.69 -3.53 8.31
N THR A 82 -28.47 -4.57 7.50
CA THR A 82 -29.54 -5.47 7.05
C THR A 82 -30.14 -6.27 8.20
N VAL A 83 -29.32 -6.86 9.07
CA VAL A 83 -29.79 -7.60 10.26
C VAL A 83 -30.66 -6.71 11.14
N ARG A 84 -30.24 -5.46 11.37
CA ARG A 84 -31.03 -4.47 12.11
C ARG A 84 -32.36 -4.15 11.41
N GLY A 85 -32.33 -3.89 10.11
CA GLY A 85 -33.53 -3.53 9.35
C GLY A 85 -34.54 -4.67 9.24
N ILE A 86 -34.08 -5.91 9.08
CA ILE A 86 -34.92 -7.11 9.14
C ILE A 86 -35.51 -7.28 10.54
N GLY A 87 -34.71 -7.10 11.61
CA GLY A 87 -35.23 -7.14 12.98
C GLY A 87 -36.34 -6.12 13.23
N ALA A 88 -36.18 -4.90 12.72
CA ALA A 88 -37.21 -3.85 12.80
C ALA A 88 -38.47 -4.19 11.98
N ALA A 89 -38.31 -4.86 10.83
CA ALA A 89 -39.43 -5.34 10.03
C ALA A 89 -40.21 -6.44 10.76
N LEU A 90 -39.52 -7.40 11.38
CA LEU A 90 -40.12 -8.50 12.12
C LEU A 90 -40.89 -8.02 13.36
N ALA A 91 -40.45 -6.95 14.02
CA ALA A 91 -41.17 -6.34 15.14
C ALA A 91 -42.57 -5.80 14.73
N GLN A 92 -42.77 -5.51 13.44
CA GLN A 92 -44.03 -5.02 12.88
C GLN A 92 -44.87 -6.13 12.23
N ALA A 93 -44.44 -7.38 12.34
CA ALA A 93 -45.16 -8.53 11.80
C ALA A 93 -46.64 -8.61 12.24
N PRO A 94 -47.02 -8.29 13.50
CA PRO A 94 -48.44 -8.30 13.89
C PRO A 94 -49.32 -7.35 13.07
N GLN A 95 -48.83 -6.12 12.82
CA GLN A 95 -49.55 -5.09 12.04
C GLN A 95 -49.66 -5.48 10.57
N ALA A 96 -48.64 -6.15 10.02
CA ALA A 96 -48.66 -6.68 8.67
C ALA A 96 -49.71 -7.79 8.49
N VAL A 97 -49.94 -8.62 9.51
CA VAL A 97 -50.99 -9.65 9.51
C VAL A 97 -52.39 -9.01 9.52
N GLU A 98 -52.53 -7.85 10.16
CA GLU A 98 -53.77 -7.06 10.18
C GLU A 98 -54.03 -6.30 8.86
N GLY A 99 -53.08 -6.33 7.93
CA GLY A 99 -53.19 -5.76 6.58
C GLY A 99 -52.35 -4.51 6.32
N ASP A 100 -51.68 -3.95 7.34
CA ASP A 100 -50.77 -2.81 7.16
C ASP A 100 -49.31 -3.26 7.03
N ILE A 101 -48.86 -3.41 5.79
CA ILE A 101 -47.49 -3.81 5.45
C ILE A 101 -46.52 -2.63 5.30
N THR A 102 -46.99 -1.39 5.47
CA THR A 102 -46.24 -0.18 5.12
C THR A 102 -44.92 -0.12 5.89
N GLY A 103 -44.95 -0.38 7.19
CA GLY A 103 -43.75 -0.28 8.01
C GLY A 103 -42.79 -1.47 7.86
N VAL A 104 -43.29 -2.66 7.49
CA VAL A 104 -42.45 -3.82 7.10
C VAL A 104 -41.69 -3.51 5.80
N THR A 105 -42.39 -3.01 4.78
CA THR A 105 -41.78 -2.70 3.47
C THR A 105 -40.73 -1.59 3.58
N GLN A 106 -40.98 -0.55 4.37
CA GLN A 106 -39.99 0.50 4.64
C GLN A 106 -38.74 -0.06 5.35
N SER A 107 -38.92 -0.88 6.40
CA SER A 107 -37.82 -1.44 7.18
C SER A 107 -36.94 -2.37 6.34
N LEU A 108 -37.55 -3.23 5.51
CA LEU A 108 -36.85 -4.07 4.55
C LEU A 108 -36.15 -3.25 3.46
N GLY A 109 -36.79 -2.20 2.96
CA GLY A 109 -36.18 -1.30 1.98
C GLY A 109 -34.89 -0.67 2.49
N VAL A 110 -34.88 -0.18 3.73
CA VAL A 110 -33.66 0.34 4.39
C VAL A 110 -32.62 -0.78 4.57
N ALA A 111 -33.04 -1.97 4.99
CA ALA A 111 -32.17 -3.13 5.17
C ALA A 111 -31.45 -3.54 3.89
N PHE A 112 -32.15 -3.59 2.76
CA PHE A 112 -31.54 -3.94 1.47
C PHE A 112 -30.64 -2.82 0.96
N ASN A 113 -31.07 -1.57 1.06
CA ASN A 113 -30.31 -0.43 0.58
C ASN A 113 -28.98 -0.27 1.33
N SER A 114 -28.95 -0.54 2.64
CA SER A 114 -27.70 -0.46 3.42
C SER A 114 -26.64 -1.45 2.93
N THR A 115 -27.03 -2.69 2.63
CA THR A 115 -26.09 -3.68 2.07
C THR A 115 -25.73 -3.36 0.63
N PHE A 116 -26.68 -2.96 -0.19
CA PHE A 116 -26.42 -2.60 -1.58
C PHE A 116 -25.37 -1.49 -1.68
N ILE A 117 -25.55 -0.39 -0.94
CA ILE A 117 -24.60 0.72 -0.92
C ILE A 117 -23.23 0.27 -0.37
N ALA A 118 -23.21 -0.51 0.71
CA ALA A 118 -21.97 -1.03 1.28
C ALA A 118 -21.17 -1.88 0.29
N LEU A 119 -21.84 -2.77 -0.46
CA LEU A 119 -21.19 -3.60 -1.49
C LEU A 119 -20.65 -2.76 -2.64
N VAL A 120 -21.44 -1.80 -3.15
CA VAL A 120 -21.00 -0.92 -4.24
C VAL A 120 -19.76 -0.13 -3.83
N ILE A 121 -19.78 0.48 -2.65
CA ILE A 121 -18.62 1.21 -2.10
C ILE A 121 -17.44 0.28 -1.92
N SER A 122 -17.65 -0.92 -1.37
CA SER A 122 -16.59 -1.91 -1.14
C SER A 122 -15.91 -2.34 -2.44
N ILE A 123 -16.66 -2.55 -3.52
CA ILE A 123 -16.11 -2.96 -4.82
C ILE A 123 -15.22 -1.84 -5.39
N VAL A 124 -15.73 -0.60 -5.39
CA VAL A 124 -14.97 0.56 -5.90
C VAL A 124 -13.71 0.80 -5.07
N LEU A 125 -13.83 0.74 -3.75
CA LEU A 125 -12.70 0.94 -2.84
C LEU A 125 -11.65 -0.17 -2.98
N MET A 126 -12.07 -1.44 -3.09
CA MET A 126 -11.15 -2.55 -3.32
C MET A 126 -10.40 -2.44 -4.63
N PHE A 127 -11.08 -1.98 -5.69
CA PHE A 127 -10.40 -1.71 -6.96
C PHE A 127 -9.31 -0.64 -6.80
N ILE A 128 -9.59 0.47 -6.13
CA ILE A 128 -8.60 1.53 -5.89
C ILE A 128 -7.42 1.03 -5.06
N ILE A 129 -7.69 0.30 -3.97
CA ILE A 129 -6.65 -0.27 -3.11
C ILE A 129 -5.76 -1.25 -3.89
N HIS A 130 -6.35 -2.07 -4.76
CA HIS A 130 -5.60 -2.96 -5.63
C HIS A 130 -4.69 -2.19 -6.60
N GLN A 131 -5.20 -1.11 -7.21
CA GLN A 131 -4.38 -0.28 -8.10
C GLN A 131 -3.22 0.40 -7.36
N LEU A 132 -3.47 0.89 -6.13
CA LEU A 132 -2.42 1.44 -5.29
C LEU A 132 -1.35 0.39 -4.97
N GLN A 133 -1.75 -0.82 -4.60
CA GLN A 133 -0.83 -1.92 -4.34
C GLN A 133 0.07 -2.21 -5.55
N LEU A 134 -0.53 -2.32 -6.75
CA LEU A 134 0.22 -2.53 -7.99
C LEU A 134 1.22 -1.39 -8.27
N MET A 135 0.85 -0.14 -7.99
CA MET A 135 1.75 1.01 -8.15
C MET A 135 2.92 0.95 -7.15
N GLN A 136 2.66 0.52 -5.91
CA GLN A 136 3.68 0.37 -4.87
C GLN A 136 4.69 -0.73 -5.23
N GLU A 137 4.20 -1.90 -5.66
CA GLU A 137 5.04 -3.02 -6.11
C GLU A 137 5.93 -2.61 -7.29
N ARG A 138 5.36 -1.90 -8.29
CA ARG A 138 6.13 -1.38 -9.43
C ARG A 138 7.19 -0.36 -9.02
N LEU A 139 6.86 0.55 -8.09
CA LEU A 139 7.82 1.55 -7.61
C LEU A 139 9.07 0.91 -6.98
N VAL A 140 8.87 -0.16 -6.19
CA VAL A 140 9.98 -0.90 -5.57
C VAL A 140 10.83 -1.58 -6.65
N LEU A 141 10.19 -2.31 -7.58
CA LEU A 141 10.88 -3.00 -8.69
C LEU A 141 11.64 -2.05 -9.61
N ASP A 142 11.02 -0.91 -9.97
CA ASP A 142 11.64 0.11 -10.79
C ASP A 142 12.85 0.73 -10.08
N THR A 143 12.79 0.88 -8.76
CA THR A 143 13.89 1.41 -7.95
C THR A 143 15.07 0.44 -7.90
N GLU A 144 14.81 -0.85 -7.67
CA GLU A 144 15.82 -1.91 -7.71
C GLU A 144 16.49 -1.96 -9.08
N THR A 145 15.68 -2.08 -10.15
CA THR A 145 16.17 -2.13 -11.54
C THR A 145 16.99 -0.89 -11.90
N TYR A 146 16.53 0.29 -11.48
CA TYR A 146 17.27 1.53 -11.72
C TYR A 146 18.63 1.52 -11.02
N GLY A 147 18.67 1.12 -9.74
CA GLY A 147 19.91 1.05 -8.96
C GLY A 147 20.89 0.03 -9.55
N ASP A 148 20.41 -1.14 -9.96
CA ASP A 148 21.25 -2.15 -10.59
C ASP A 148 21.87 -1.65 -11.89
N HIS A 149 21.06 -1.08 -12.78
CA HIS A 149 21.52 -0.66 -14.09
C HIS A 149 22.40 0.60 -14.05
N HIS A 150 22.08 1.57 -13.18
CA HIS A 150 22.73 2.88 -13.19
C HIS A 150 23.84 3.02 -12.15
N LEU A 151 23.79 2.26 -11.05
CA LEU A 151 24.81 2.27 -10.01
C LEU A 151 25.64 1.00 -10.06
N ILE A 152 25.06 -0.17 -9.78
CA ILE A 152 25.80 -1.42 -9.56
C ILE A 152 26.62 -1.82 -10.79
N ALA A 153 26.01 -1.82 -11.98
CA ALA A 153 26.69 -2.15 -13.23
C ALA A 153 27.88 -1.21 -13.58
N ARG A 154 27.97 -0.03 -12.94
CA ARG A 154 29.04 0.96 -13.17
C ARG A 154 30.09 0.99 -12.06
N LEU A 155 29.89 0.24 -10.98
CA LEU A 155 30.89 0.07 -9.92
C LEU A 155 32.05 -0.77 -10.43
N ARG A 156 33.27 -0.37 -10.10
CA ARG A 156 34.49 -1.11 -10.43
C ARG A 156 35.44 -1.08 -9.25
N ILE A 157 36.10 -2.20 -9.00
CA ILE A 157 37.22 -2.29 -8.09
C ILE A 157 38.45 -2.07 -8.97
N HIS A 158 39.16 -0.96 -8.76
CA HIS A 158 40.45 -0.75 -9.45
C HIS A 158 41.42 -1.86 -8.98
N PRO A 159 42.20 -2.49 -9.88
CA PRO A 159 43.28 -3.38 -9.49
C PRO A 159 44.38 -2.63 -8.72
#